data_AF-A0A4R7I141-F1
#
_entry.id   AF-A0A4R7I141-F1
#
_cell.length_a   1.000
_cell.length_b   1.000
_cell.length_c   1.000
_cell.angle_alpha   90.00
_cell.angle_beta   90.00
_cell.angle_gamma   90.00
#
_symmetry.space_group_name_H-M   'P 1'
#
loop_
_entity.id
_entity.type
_entity.pdbx_description
1 polymer ?
#
loop_
_entity_poly.entity_id
_entity_poly.type
_entity_poly.pdbx_seq_one_letter_code
_entity_poly.pdbx_strand_id
1 'polypeptide(L)' 'MAWSGDTGQYVDFADRYDLSFPQIDDTNADVFTRFGVAYQPAIAIVLPNGDVQTIAGAVDAETLDGILSQATA' A
#
# COMPACT_ATOMS: atom_id res chain seq x y z
N MET A 1 3.42 -7.57 -13.20
CA MET A 1 3.56 -6.13 -12.91
C MET A 1 2.24 -5.65 -12.35
N ALA A 2 2.19 -5.29 -11.07
CA ALA A 2 0.95 -4.90 -10.40
C ALA A 2 0.59 -3.42 -10.61
N TRP A 3 1.57 -2.61 -11.04
CA TRP A 3 1.40 -1.25 -11.54
C TRP A 3 1.96 -1.17 -12.97
N SER A 4 1.27 -0.43 -13.83
CA SER A 4 1.60 -0.28 -15.25
C SER A 4 1.62 1.18 -15.72
N GLY A 5 1.74 2.12 -14.78
CA GLY A 5 1.84 3.55 -15.08
C GLY A 5 3.29 4.04 -15.14
N ASP A 6 3.45 5.35 -15.28
CA ASP A 6 4.74 6.05 -15.21
C ASP A 6 4.80 7.04 -14.03
N THR A 7 5.99 7.59 -13.75
CA THR A 7 6.21 8.55 -12.66
C THR A 7 5.29 9.78 -12.73
N GLY A 8 4.93 10.25 -13.92
CA GLY A 8 4.02 11.38 -14.08
C GLY A 8 2.61 11.03 -13.63
N GLN A 9 2.10 9.86 -14.05
CA GLN A 9 0.79 9.36 -13.64
C GLN A 9 0.71 9.09 -12.13
N TYR A 10 1.82 8.66 -11.52
CA TYR A 10 1.93 8.50 -10.08
C TYR A 10 1.82 9.84 -9.33
N VAL A 11 2.55 10.88 -9.78
CA VAL A 11 2.49 12.21 -9.18
C VAL A 11 1.09 12.80 -9.30
N ASP A 12 0.48 12.74 -10.49
CA ASP A 12 -0.89 13.24 -10.72
C ASP A 12 -1.92 12.59 -9.79
N PHE A 13 -1.76 11.29 -9.50
CA PHE A 13 -2.64 10.58 -8.57
C PHE A 13 -2.46 11.05 -7.13
N ALA A 14 -1.21 11.19 -6.68
CA ALA A 14 -0.91 11.65 -5.32
C ALA A 14 -1.45 13.07 -5.08
N ASP A 15 -1.23 13.98 -6.04
CA ASP A 15 -1.72 15.37 -5.97
C ASP A 15 -3.25 15.44 -6.03
N ARG A 16 -3.88 14.67 -6.91
CA ARG A 16 -5.35 14.68 -7.07
C ARG A 16 -6.09 14.26 -5.81
N TYR A 17 -5.55 13.30 -5.06
CA TYR A 17 -6.18 12.77 -3.86
C TYR A 17 -5.57 13.31 -2.56
N ASP A 18 -4.66 14.29 -2.66
CA ASP A 18 -4.00 14.96 -1.53
C ASP A 18 -3.43 13.97 -0.50
N LEU A 19 -2.67 12.97 -1.00
CA LEU A 19 -2.12 11.92 -0.14
C LEU A 19 -1.08 12.52 0.82
N SER A 20 -1.45 12.62 2.10
CA SER A 20 -0.64 13.29 3.12
C SER A 20 0.42 12.42 3.79
N PHE A 21 0.58 11.17 3.34
CA PHE A 21 1.54 10.21 3.88
C PHE A 21 2.64 9.90 2.84
N PRO A 22 3.82 9.43 3.26
CA PRO A 22 4.92 9.13 2.34
C PRO A 22 4.50 8.20 1.22
N GLN A 23 4.76 8.62 -0.01
CA GLN A 23 4.55 7.83 -1.22
C GLN A 23 5.91 7.39 -1.76
N ILE A 24 5.96 6.21 -2.38
CA ILE A 24 7.16 5.69 -3.04
C ILE A 24 6.82 5.32 -4.48
N ASP A 25 7.72 5.66 -5.41
CA ASP A 25 7.65 5.19 -6.79
C ASP A 25 8.34 3.82 -6.86
N ASP A 26 7.55 2.76 -7.03
CA ASP A 26 8.01 1.38 -7.18
C ASP A 26 7.94 0.91 -8.65
N THR A 27 8.36 1.75 -9.61
CA THR A 27 8.35 1.42 -11.06
C THR A 27 9.03 0.07 -11.36
N ASN A 28 10.09 -0.27 -10.61
CA ASN A 28 10.81 -1.54 -10.78
C ASN A 28 10.15 -2.74 -10.09
N ALA A 29 9.05 -2.53 -9.35
CA ALA A 29 8.29 -3.52 -8.61
C ALA A 29 9.08 -4.25 -7.50
N ASP A 30 10.14 -3.65 -6.96
CA ASP A 30 10.99 -4.25 -5.92
C ASP A 30 10.22 -4.39 -4.60
N VAL A 31 9.43 -3.38 -4.24
CA VAL A 31 8.65 -3.37 -2.99
C VAL A 31 7.46 -4.32 -3.13
N PHE A 32 6.71 -4.26 -4.23
CA PHE A 32 5.63 -5.20 -4.51
C PHE A 32 6.11 -6.66 -4.47
N THR A 33 7.26 -6.95 -5.07
CA THR A 33 7.86 -8.30 -5.06
C THR A 33 8.24 -8.72 -3.64
N ARG A 34 8.87 -7.84 -2.86
CA ARG A 34 9.24 -8.12 -1.46
C ARG A 34 8.05 -8.49 -0.59
N PHE A 35 6.89 -7.86 -0.80
CA PHE A 35 5.68 -8.10 -0.02
C PHE A 35 4.72 -9.12 -0.66
N GLY A 36 5.12 -9.74 -1.78
CA GLY A 36 4.30 -10.73 -2.48
C GLY A 36 3.00 -10.17 -3.07
N VAL A 37 2.95 -8.86 -3.35
CA VAL A 37 1.77 -8.20 -3.90
C VAL A 37 1.70 -8.43 -5.41
N ALA A 38 0.83 -9.35 -5.83
CA ALA A 38 0.69 -9.72 -7.24
C ALA A 38 -0.19 -8.74 -8.06
N TYR A 39 -1.10 -8.04 -7.40
CA TYR A 39 -2.04 -7.09 -8.00
C TYR A 39 -2.49 -6.05 -6.97
N GLN A 40 -2.90 -4.88 -7.46
CA GLN A 40 -3.53 -3.82 -6.67
C GLN A 40 -5.06 -3.85 -6.81
N PRO A 41 -5.83 -3.27 -5.87
CA PRO A 41 -5.37 -2.71 -4.58
C PRO A 41 -4.95 -3.82 -3.59
N ALA A 42 -4.02 -3.48 -2.70
CA ALA A 42 -3.58 -4.33 -1.61
C ALA A 42 -3.02 -3.49 -0.46
N ILE A 43 -3.02 -4.04 0.75
CA ILE A 43 -2.44 -3.43 1.96
C ILE A 43 -1.49 -4.44 2.59
N ALA A 44 -0.26 -4.01 2.91
CA ALA A 44 0.68 -4.77 3.72
C ALA A 44 0.84 -4.09 5.08
N ILE A 45 0.53 -4.81 6.16
CA ILE A 45 0.64 -4.35 7.54
C ILE A 45 1.89 -4.98 8.12
N VAL A 46 2.84 -4.14 8.52
CA VAL A 46 4.08 -4.57 9.20
C VAL A 46 3.89 -4.34 10.69
N LEU A 47 3.87 -5.42 11.48
CA LEU A 47 3.71 -5.36 12.93
C LEU A 47 5.04 -4.97 13.62
N PRO A 48 5.01 -4.50 14.88
CA PRO A 48 6.23 -4.12 15.60
C PRO A 48 7.28 -5.24 15.74
N ASN A 49 6.85 -6.50 15.70
CA ASN A 49 7.74 -7.67 15.74
C ASN A 49 8.35 -8.04 14.37
N GLY A 50 7.98 -7.32 13.31
CA GLY A 50 8.44 -7.54 11.94
C GLY A 50 7.59 -8.52 11.12
N ASP A 51 6.55 -9.12 11.70
CA ASP A 51 5.60 -9.94 10.95
C ASP A 51 4.80 -9.09 9.97
N VAL A 52 4.45 -9.70 8.83
CA VAL A 52 3.72 -9.03 7.75
C VAL A 52 2.39 -9.73 7.53
N GLN A 53 1.32 -8.94 7.49
CA GLN A 53 -0.01 -9.38 7.05
C GLN A 53 -0.38 -8.66 5.75
N THR A 54 -0.74 -9.41 4.72
CA THR A 54 -1.15 -8.84 3.42
C THR A 54 -2.63 -9.06 3.20
N ILE A 55 -3.34 -7.99 2.84
CA ILE A 55 -4.75 -7.99 2.49
C ILE A 55 -4.85 -7.62 1.01
N ALA A 56 -5.44 -8.51 0.22
CA ALA A 56 -5.69 -8.26 -1.19
C ALA A 56 -7.09 -7.68 -1.39
N GLY A 57 -7.21 -6.69 -2.29
CA GLY A 57 -8.46 -6.00 -2.57
C GLY A 57 -8.62 -4.68 -1.83
N ALA A 58 -9.73 -4.00 -2.13
CA ALA A 58 -10.08 -2.75 -1.48
C ALA A 58 -10.60 -3.03 -0.06
N VAL A 59 -10.23 -2.19 0.89
CA VAL A 59 -10.63 -2.27 2.30
C VAL A 59 -11.44 -1.02 2.62
N ASP A 60 -12.56 -1.18 3.32
CA ASP A 60 -13.36 -0.05 3.78
C ASP A 60 -12.73 0.63 5.01
N ALA A 61 -13.20 1.84 5.33
CA ALA A 61 -12.63 2.65 6.39
C ALA A 61 -12.72 1.97 7.77
N GLU A 62 -13.86 1.33 8.09
CA GLU A 62 -14.06 0.65 9.37
C GLU A 62 -13.07 -0.50 9.56
N THR A 63 -12.88 -1.31 8.52
CA THR A 63 -11.91 -2.41 8.53
C THR A 63 -10.49 -1.88 8.65
N LEU A 64 -10.15 -0.82 7.93
CA LEU A 64 -8.82 -0.20 7.98
C LEU A 64 -8.52 0.37 9.37
N ASP A 65 -9.46 1.07 10.00
CA ASP A 65 -9.31 1.61 11.36
C ASP A 65 -9.10 0.48 12.39
N GLY A 66 -9.84 -0.62 12.24
CA GLY A 66 -9.69 -1.82 13.08
C GLY A 66 -8.29 -2.44 12.95
N ILE A 67 -7.78 -2.54 11.73
CA ILE A 67 -6.43 -3.04 11.43
C ILE A 67 -5.36 -2.16 12.09
N LEU A 68 -5.44 -0.84 11.88
CA LEU A 68 -4.45 0.10 12.41
C LEU A 68 -4.44 0.09 13.94
N SER A 69 -5.62 0.03 14.56
CA SER A 69 -5.75 -0.06 16.02
C SER A 69 -5.06 -1.29 16.59
N GLN A 70 -5.17 -2.45 15.93
CA GLN A 70 -4.50 -3.69 16.34
C GLN A 70 -2.98 -3.64 16.16
N ALA A 71 -2.50 -2.97 15.11
CA ALA A 71 -1.07 -2.86 14.84
C ALA A 71 -0.32 -1.94 15.83
N THR A 72 -1.05 -1.06 16.53
CA THR A 72 -0.48 -0.08 17.48
C THR A 72 -0.81 -0.36 18.96
N ALA A 73 -1.54 -1.43 19.26
CA ALA A 73 -1.87 -1.86 20.62
C ALA A 73 -0.70 -2.59 21.30
#